data_AF-A0A6I9NWA7-F1
#
_entry.id   AF-A0A6I9NWA7-F1
#
_cell.length_a   1.000
_cell.length_b   1.000
_cell.length_c   1.000
_cell.angle_alpha   90.00
_cell.angle_beta   90.00
_cell.angle_gamma   90.00
#
_symmetry.space_group_name_H-M   'P 1'
#
loop_
_entity.id
_entity.type
_entity.pdbx_description
1 polymer ?
#
loop_
_entity_poly.entity_id
_entity_poly.type
_entity_poly.pdbx_seq_one_letter_code
_entity_poly.pdbx_strand_id
1 'polypeptide(L)'
;KMFPTIGDVHLAPFTDEQLYMEQFTKANFWYQPSFHGVDLSALRAAAVDEYFRQPIVDTFDIRILMAKSVKYTVNFLEAKEEDLYRIEIPFKFHMMHSGLVHGLAFWFDVAFVGSSMTVWLSTAPTEPLTHWYQVRCLLQSPLFTKAGDTLSGTAVLMANKRYDAKRYVL
;
A
#
# COMPACT_ATOMS: atom_id res chain seq x y z
N LYS A 1 20.74 -16.11 -16.97
CA LYS A 1 20.57 -15.25 -15.76
C LYS A 1 19.52 -14.21 -16.07
N MET A 2 18.64 -13.89 -15.12
CA MET A 2 17.63 -12.84 -15.27
C MET A 2 18.03 -11.64 -14.42
N PHE A 3 17.96 -10.44 -15.00
CA PHE A 3 18.30 -9.16 -14.38
C PHE A 3 17.06 -8.25 -14.51
N PRO A 4 16.36 -7.90 -13.41
CA PRO A 4 16.63 -8.31 -12.03
C PRO A 4 16.45 -9.82 -11.81
N THR A 5 17.14 -10.35 -10.81
CA THR A 5 17.09 -11.78 -10.43
C THR A 5 16.01 -12.03 -9.39
N ILE A 6 15.86 -11.10 -8.44
CA ILE A 6 14.91 -11.20 -7.34
C ILE A 6 14.18 -9.86 -7.21
N GLY A 7 12.89 -9.90 -6.88
CA GLY A 7 12.11 -8.75 -6.46
C GLY A 7 11.56 -8.98 -5.05
N ASP A 8 11.78 -8.03 -4.16
CA ASP A 8 11.26 -8.02 -2.80
C ASP A 8 10.17 -6.96 -2.69
N VAL A 9 8.95 -7.36 -2.34
CA VAL A 9 7.87 -6.44 -1.96
C VAL A 9 7.86 -6.33 -0.44
N HIS A 10 7.91 -5.11 0.06
CA HIS A 10 7.78 -4.82 1.48
C HIS A 10 6.42 -4.20 1.77
N LEU A 11 5.86 -4.54 2.93
CA LEU A 11 4.67 -3.89 3.45
C LEU A 11 4.79 -3.62 4.94
N ALA A 12 4.29 -2.48 5.41
CA ALA A 12 4.28 -2.10 6.82
C ALA A 12 3.02 -1.30 7.19
N PRO A 13 2.45 -1.47 8.39
CA PRO A 13 1.34 -0.65 8.86
C PRO A 13 1.81 0.78 9.16
N PHE A 14 0.98 1.76 8.82
CA PHE A 14 1.28 3.17 9.07
C PHE A 14 0.14 3.90 9.79
N THR A 15 0.49 5.02 10.43
CA THR A 15 -0.48 5.99 10.96
C THR A 15 -0.33 7.33 10.24
N ASP A 16 -1.42 7.83 9.63
CA ASP A 16 -1.46 9.15 8.99
C ASP A 16 -2.90 9.68 9.00
N GLU A 17 -3.26 10.35 10.09
CA GLU A 17 -4.58 10.93 10.30
C GLU A 17 -4.91 11.99 9.24
N GLN A 18 -3.91 12.79 8.84
CA GLN A 18 -4.09 13.85 7.87
C GLN A 18 -4.48 13.28 6.50
N LEU A 19 -3.76 12.25 6.03
CA LEU A 19 -4.08 11.57 4.78
C LEU A 19 -5.46 10.90 4.81
N TYR A 20 -5.80 10.27 5.93
CA TYR A 20 -7.10 9.62 6.12
C TYR A 20 -8.24 10.64 6.04
N MET A 21 -8.12 11.77 6.74
CA MET A 21 -9.10 12.86 6.75
C MET A 21 -9.21 13.60 5.41
N GLU A 22 -8.13 13.63 4.62
CA GLU A 22 -8.17 14.18 3.26
C GLU A 22 -9.18 13.43 2.36
N GLN A 23 -9.28 12.10 2.50
CA GLN A 23 -10.22 11.31 1.69
C GLN A 23 -11.67 11.62 2.06
N PHE A 24 -11.98 11.79 3.35
CA PHE A 24 -13.29 12.24 3.79
C PHE A 24 -13.60 13.65 3.32
N THR A 25 -12.61 14.55 3.35
CA THR A 25 -12.77 15.93 2.90
C THR A 25 -13.12 15.97 1.41
N LYS A 26 -12.48 15.16 0.57
CA LYS A 26 -12.84 15.00 -0.85
C LYS A 26 -14.25 14.44 -1.02
N ALA A 27 -14.60 13.40 -0.25
CA ALA A 27 -15.94 12.80 -0.31
C ALA A 27 -17.05 13.75 0.17
N ASN A 28 -16.76 14.67 1.08
CA ASN A 28 -17.71 15.65 1.59
C ASN A 28 -18.18 16.65 0.53
N PHE A 29 -17.48 16.78 -0.60
CA PHE A 29 -18.03 17.48 -1.78
C PHE A 29 -19.43 16.94 -2.16
N TRP A 30 -19.63 15.63 -2.04
CA TRP A 30 -20.91 14.99 -2.37
C TRP A 30 -21.95 15.14 -1.27
N TYR A 31 -21.58 15.61 -0.08
CA TYR A 31 -22.51 15.82 1.04
C TYR A 31 -23.15 17.21 0.99
N GLN A 32 -23.72 17.54 -0.17
CA GLN A 32 -24.35 18.84 -0.42
C GLN A 32 -25.83 18.63 -0.77
N PRO A 33 -26.77 19.13 0.05
CA PRO A 33 -28.21 18.99 -0.20
C PRO A 33 -28.74 19.92 -1.31
N SER A 34 -27.94 20.86 -1.81
CA SER A 34 -28.34 21.79 -2.87
C SER A 34 -27.12 22.32 -3.65
N PHE A 35 -26.41 21.43 -4.35
CA PHE A 35 -25.37 21.82 -5.30
C PHE A 35 -26.05 22.29 -6.59
N HIS A 36 -26.07 23.60 -6.83
CA HIS A 36 -26.82 24.22 -7.93
C HIS A 36 -28.30 23.77 -8.00
N GLY A 37 -28.94 23.53 -6.85
CA GLY A 37 -30.34 23.08 -6.75
C GLY A 37 -30.54 21.56 -6.81
N VAL A 38 -29.47 20.76 -6.84
CA VAL A 38 -29.52 19.30 -6.84
C VAL A 38 -28.93 18.74 -5.54
N ASP A 39 -29.62 17.81 -4.90
CA ASP A 39 -29.11 17.09 -3.73
C ASP A 39 -28.17 15.95 -4.18
N LEU A 40 -26.89 16.05 -3.81
CA LEU A 40 -25.86 15.06 -4.11
C LEU A 40 -25.62 14.07 -2.95
N SER A 41 -26.24 14.30 -1.78
CA SER A 41 -25.89 13.62 -0.53
C SER A 41 -26.02 12.10 -0.58
N ALA A 42 -26.92 11.59 -1.42
CA ALA A 42 -27.10 10.16 -1.68
C ALA A 42 -25.85 9.48 -2.27
N LEU A 43 -24.98 10.23 -2.97
CA LEU A 43 -23.76 9.72 -3.59
C LEU A 43 -22.56 9.69 -2.65
N ARG A 44 -22.66 10.30 -1.47
CA ARG A 44 -21.54 10.42 -0.52
C ARG A 44 -20.91 9.08 -0.17
N ALA A 45 -21.73 8.06 0.12
CA ALA A 45 -21.22 6.74 0.49
C ALA A 45 -20.39 6.09 -0.63
N ALA A 46 -20.87 6.19 -1.88
CA ALA A 46 -20.15 5.69 -3.05
C ALA A 46 -18.85 6.48 -3.30
N ALA A 47 -18.87 7.80 -3.07
CA ALA A 47 -17.67 8.63 -3.19
C ALA A 47 -16.61 8.25 -2.15
N VAL A 48 -16.99 8.06 -0.87
CA VAL A 48 -16.07 7.58 0.17
C VAL A 48 -15.45 6.25 -0.25
N ASP A 49 -16.25 5.26 -0.64
CA ASP A 49 -15.76 3.96 -1.08
C ASP A 49 -14.78 4.08 -2.26
N GLU A 50 -15.07 4.93 -3.24
CA GLU A 50 -14.17 5.15 -4.39
C GLU A 50 -12.85 5.83 -3.99
N TYR A 51 -12.86 6.84 -3.12
CA TYR A 51 -11.62 7.50 -2.68
C TYR A 51 -10.74 6.56 -1.85
N PHE A 52 -11.32 5.75 -0.97
CA PHE A 52 -10.58 4.79 -0.15
C PHE A 52 -10.01 3.61 -0.95
N ARG A 53 -10.57 3.31 -2.13
CA ARG A 53 -10.03 2.29 -3.05
C ARG A 53 -8.82 2.76 -3.86
N GLN A 54 -8.50 4.05 -3.83
CA GLN A 54 -7.37 4.60 -4.57
C GLN A 54 -6.08 4.42 -3.75
N PRO A 55 -5.08 3.69 -4.27
CA PRO A 55 -3.74 3.73 -3.70
C PRO A 55 -3.15 5.12 -3.88
N ILE A 56 -2.53 5.62 -2.82
CA ILE A 56 -1.83 6.90 -2.81
C ILE A 56 -0.38 6.64 -3.19
N VAL A 57 0.13 7.38 -4.18
CA VAL A 57 1.52 7.30 -4.65
C VAL A 57 2.24 8.57 -4.24
N ASP A 58 3.06 8.49 -3.20
CA ASP A 58 3.85 9.58 -2.65
C ASP A 58 4.97 9.05 -1.76
N THR A 59 5.71 9.97 -1.13
CA THR A 59 6.71 9.62 -0.12
C THR A 59 6.28 10.11 1.26
N PHE A 60 6.85 9.51 2.29
CA PHE A 60 6.48 9.79 3.67
C PHE A 60 7.67 9.63 4.61
N ASP A 61 7.58 10.26 5.77
CA ASP A 61 8.57 10.10 6.82
C ASP A 61 8.44 8.72 7.48
N ILE A 62 9.53 7.97 7.59
CA ILE A 62 9.54 6.60 8.15
C ILE A 62 8.97 6.49 9.57
N ARG A 63 8.91 7.60 10.32
CA ARG A 63 8.34 7.64 11.68
C ARG A 63 6.86 7.33 11.72
N ILE A 64 6.15 7.40 10.59
CA ILE A 64 4.73 7.00 10.52
C ILE A 64 4.54 5.48 10.54
N LEU A 65 5.60 4.69 10.29
CA LEU A 65 5.52 3.24 10.30
C LEU A 65 5.39 2.72 11.73
N MET A 66 4.38 1.89 11.96
CA MET A 66 4.02 1.40 13.29
C MET A 66 4.66 0.05 13.64
N ALA A 67 5.24 -0.64 12.66
CA ALA A 67 5.96 -1.90 12.83
C ALA A 67 7.06 -2.03 11.76
N LYS A 68 7.97 -2.98 11.96
CA LYS A 68 8.91 -3.40 10.91
C LYS A 68 8.15 -3.99 9.71
N SER A 69 8.68 -3.80 8.51
CA SER A 69 8.06 -4.36 7.31
C SER A 69 8.14 -5.89 7.29
N VAL A 70 7.11 -6.49 6.68
CA VAL A 70 7.13 -7.87 6.20
C VAL A 70 7.61 -7.83 4.75
N LYS A 71 8.36 -8.86 4.35
CA LYS A 71 8.93 -8.99 3.02
C LYS A 71 8.37 -10.21 2.31
N TYR A 72 7.99 -10.04 1.05
CA TYR A 72 7.62 -11.10 0.14
C TYR A 72 8.56 -11.11 -1.07
N THR A 73 9.15 -12.27 -1.35
CA THR A 73 10.20 -12.39 -2.36
C THR A 73 9.70 -13.17 -3.57
N VAL A 74 9.87 -12.59 -4.75
CA VAL A 74 9.70 -13.26 -6.04
C VAL A 74 11.09 -13.54 -6.63
N ASN A 75 11.41 -14.81 -6.83
CA ASN A 75 12.61 -15.21 -7.56
C ASN A 75 12.28 -15.37 -9.04
N PHE A 76 12.71 -14.41 -9.87
CA PHE A 76 12.35 -14.39 -11.29
C PHE A 76 13.06 -15.49 -12.11
N LEU A 77 14.03 -16.20 -11.54
CA LEU A 77 14.60 -17.39 -12.19
C LEU A 77 13.69 -18.62 -12.10
N GLU A 78 12.81 -18.66 -11.09
CA GLU A 78 11.98 -19.81 -10.76
C GLU A 78 10.49 -19.55 -10.99
N ALA A 79 10.06 -18.30 -10.84
CA ALA A 79 8.68 -17.89 -11.02
C ALA A 79 8.22 -18.07 -12.47
N LYS A 80 7.00 -18.59 -12.62
CA LYS A 80 6.27 -18.65 -13.89
C LYS A 80 5.38 -17.42 -14.04
N GLU A 81 4.93 -17.17 -15.26
CA GLU A 81 4.00 -16.07 -15.53
C GLU A 81 2.71 -16.22 -14.70
N GLU A 82 2.19 -17.45 -14.61
CA GLU A 82 0.96 -17.73 -13.86
C GLU A 82 1.06 -17.38 -12.36
N ASP A 83 2.26 -17.46 -11.77
CA ASP A 83 2.50 -17.15 -10.36
C ASP A 83 2.27 -15.66 -10.06
N LEU A 84 2.33 -14.80 -11.09
CA LEU A 84 2.14 -13.34 -10.97
C LEU A 84 0.68 -12.92 -11.14
N TYR A 85 -0.22 -13.82 -11.56
CA TYR A 85 -1.64 -13.48 -11.71
C TYR A 85 -2.36 -13.32 -10.37
N ARG A 86 -1.87 -13.99 -9.32
CA ARG A 86 -2.40 -13.88 -7.95
C ARG A 86 -1.27 -14.04 -6.95
N ILE A 87 -0.89 -12.94 -6.32
CA ILE A 87 0.15 -12.93 -5.29
C ILE A 87 -0.53 -12.74 -3.93
N GLU A 88 -0.35 -13.70 -3.03
CA GLU A 88 -0.85 -13.63 -1.66
C GLU A 88 0.31 -13.42 -0.70
N ILE A 89 0.27 -12.31 0.03
CA ILE A 89 1.31 -11.92 0.97
C ILE A 89 0.72 -11.99 2.39
N PRO A 90 0.84 -13.13 3.10
CA PRO A 90 0.47 -13.19 4.49
C PRO A 90 1.41 -12.32 5.33
N PHE A 91 0.86 -11.57 6.27
CA PHE A 91 1.64 -10.72 7.15
C PHE A 91 1.26 -10.91 8.61
N LYS A 92 2.25 -10.71 9.47
CA LYS A 92 2.12 -10.65 10.92
C LYS A 92 3.07 -9.59 11.45
N PHE A 93 2.53 -8.43 11.78
CA PHE A 93 3.26 -7.31 12.34
C PHE A 93 3.24 -7.37 13.86
N HIS A 94 4.42 -7.19 14.46
CA HIS A 94 4.55 -6.92 15.88
C HIS A 94 4.60 -5.40 16.07
N MET A 95 3.55 -4.84 16.67
CA MET A 95 3.36 -3.41 16.75
C MET A 95 4.39 -2.78 17.70
N MET A 96 5.13 -1.80 17.21
CA MET A 96 6.17 -1.09 17.97
C MET A 96 5.61 0.17 18.65
N HIS A 97 4.51 0.70 18.13
CA HIS A 97 3.86 1.92 18.61
C HIS A 97 2.36 1.66 18.82
N SER A 98 1.77 2.37 19.80
CA SER A 98 0.32 2.38 20.01
C SER A 98 -0.32 3.49 19.17
N GLY A 99 -1.49 3.24 18.58
CA GLY A 99 -2.22 4.22 17.79
C GLY A 99 -3.20 3.60 16.79
N LEU A 100 -3.74 4.44 15.91
CA LEU A 100 -4.58 4.01 14.80
C LEU A 100 -3.73 3.61 13.59
N VAL A 101 -3.87 2.37 13.17
CA VAL A 101 -3.36 1.89 11.88
C VAL A 101 -4.33 2.35 10.81
N HIS A 102 -3.88 3.29 9.99
CA HIS A 102 -4.69 3.89 8.93
C HIS A 102 -4.59 3.09 7.61
N GLY A 103 -3.55 2.29 7.44
CA GLY A 103 -3.32 1.57 6.20
C GLY A 103 -2.04 0.74 6.19
N LEU A 104 -1.74 0.18 5.02
CA LEU A 104 -0.49 -0.49 4.69
C LEU A 104 0.29 0.34 3.66
N ALA A 105 1.57 0.58 3.95
CA ALA A 105 2.51 1.18 3.02
C ALA A 105 3.31 0.06 2.34
N PHE A 106 3.62 0.25 1.06
CA PHE A 106 4.30 -0.69 0.19
C PHE A 106 5.46 -0.01 -0.53
N TRP A 107 6.54 -0.77 -0.70
CA TRP A 107 7.66 -0.42 -1.56
C TRP A 107 8.30 -1.71 -2.06
N PHE A 108 9.26 -1.60 -2.97
CA PHE A 108 9.96 -2.77 -3.49
C PHE A 108 11.45 -2.53 -3.69
N ASP A 109 12.19 -3.62 -3.62
CA ASP A 109 13.60 -3.68 -3.96
C ASP A 109 13.81 -4.74 -5.04
N VAL A 110 14.81 -4.55 -5.89
CA VAL A 110 15.24 -5.58 -6.85
C VAL A 110 16.73 -5.83 -6.76
N ALA A 111 17.11 -7.11 -6.81
CA ALA A 111 18.50 -7.55 -6.77
C ALA A 111 18.97 -8.03 -8.13
N PHE A 112 20.12 -7.53 -8.57
CA PHE A 112 20.84 -7.98 -9.75
C PHE A 112 21.99 -8.89 -9.31
N VAL A 113 21.76 -10.21 -9.30
CA VAL A 113 22.72 -11.19 -8.80
C VAL A 113 23.73 -11.54 -9.89
N GLY A 114 24.81 -10.75 -9.95
CA GLY A 114 25.93 -10.95 -10.85
C GLY A 114 26.82 -12.14 -10.47
N SER A 115 27.81 -12.44 -11.32
CA SER A 115 28.81 -13.47 -10.99
C SER A 115 29.80 -13.00 -9.91
N SER A 116 30.06 -11.69 -9.83
CA SER A 116 31.07 -11.11 -8.92
C SER A 116 30.46 -10.39 -7.72
N MET A 117 29.30 -9.77 -7.88
CA MET A 117 28.62 -9.03 -6.82
C MET A 117 27.11 -9.00 -7.06
N THR A 118 26.35 -8.72 -6.00
CA THR A 118 24.93 -8.41 -6.07
C THR A 118 24.73 -6.91 -5.89
N VAL A 119 23.99 -6.28 -6.81
CA VAL A 119 23.62 -4.87 -6.74
C VAL A 119 22.13 -4.76 -6.45
N TRP A 120 21.75 -3.83 -5.57
CA TRP A 120 20.35 -3.58 -5.22
C TRP A 120 19.90 -2.22 -5.75
N LEU A 121 18.69 -2.20 -6.30
CA LEU A 121 17.92 -0.97 -6.48
C LEU A 121 16.78 -1.03 -5.46
N SER A 122 16.74 -0.06 -4.56
CA SER A 122 15.71 0.02 -3.52
C SER A 122 14.82 1.24 -3.74
N THR A 123 13.53 1.07 -3.47
CA THR A 123 12.56 2.17 -3.41
C THR A 123 12.05 2.41 -1.98
N ALA A 124 12.76 1.87 -0.99
CA ALA A 124 12.39 2.04 0.41
C ALA A 124 12.32 3.52 0.82
N PRO A 125 11.42 3.89 1.74
CA PRO A 125 11.30 5.27 2.23
C PRO A 125 12.54 5.76 3.02
N THR A 126 13.49 4.87 3.32
CA THR A 126 14.80 5.20 3.92
C THR A 126 15.85 5.59 2.89
N GLU A 127 15.60 5.34 1.60
CA GLU A 127 16.54 5.56 0.51
C GLU A 127 16.23 6.85 -0.27
N PRO A 128 17.16 7.35 -1.09
CA PRO A 128 16.89 8.49 -1.97
C PRO A 128 15.65 8.29 -2.82
N LEU A 129 14.83 9.34 -2.94
CA LEU A 129 13.56 9.28 -3.66
C LEU A 129 13.75 8.88 -5.13
N THR A 130 12.94 7.93 -5.57
CA THR A 130 12.85 7.50 -6.98
C THR A 130 11.52 7.96 -7.60
N HIS A 131 11.39 7.86 -8.92
CA HIS A 131 10.12 8.17 -9.61
C HIS A 131 8.98 7.19 -9.30
N TRP A 132 9.27 6.04 -8.68
CA TRP A 132 8.25 5.09 -8.24
C TRP A 132 7.56 5.52 -6.94
N TYR A 133 8.19 6.42 -6.16
CA TYR A 133 7.75 6.77 -4.82
C TYR A 133 7.50 5.50 -3.97
N GLN A 134 6.57 5.59 -3.02
CA GLN A 134 5.99 4.45 -2.32
C GLN A 134 4.48 4.43 -2.60
N VAL A 135 3.83 3.33 -2.23
CA VAL A 135 2.37 3.18 -2.37
C VAL A 135 1.75 3.00 -0.99
N ARG A 136 0.71 3.77 -0.66
CA ARG A 136 -0.06 3.64 0.58
C ARG A 136 -1.49 3.29 0.26
N CYS A 137 -2.00 2.25 0.90
CA CYS A 137 -3.38 1.81 0.77
C CYS A 137 -4.07 1.96 2.13
N LEU A 138 -5.13 2.77 2.16
CA LEU A 138 -5.87 3.06 3.38
C LEU A 138 -6.85 1.91 3.71
N LEU A 139 -7.03 1.66 5.01
CA LEU A 139 -8.17 0.89 5.51
C LEU A 139 -9.39 1.81 5.55
N GLN A 140 -10.55 1.31 5.18
CA GLN A 140 -11.80 2.08 5.32
C GLN A 140 -12.08 2.44 6.78
N SER A 141 -11.80 1.52 7.69
CA SER A 141 -11.90 1.71 9.14
C SER A 141 -10.53 1.48 9.78
N PRO A 142 -9.89 2.52 10.35
CA PRO A 142 -8.61 2.38 11.03
C PRO A 142 -8.70 1.41 12.20
N LEU A 143 -7.61 0.71 12.46
CA LEU A 143 -7.54 -0.28 13.54
C LEU A 143 -6.71 0.27 14.68
N PHE A 144 -7.29 0.37 15.87
CA PHE A 144 -6.52 0.71 17.06
C PHE A 144 -5.65 -0.47 17.51
N THR A 145 -4.37 -0.21 17.72
CA THR A 145 -3.41 -1.19 18.24
C THR A 145 -2.58 -0.58 19.36
N LYS A 146 -2.07 -1.41 20.27
CA LYS A 146 -1.10 -1.04 21.28
C LYS A 146 0.28 -1.60 20.92
N ALA A 147 1.33 -0.93 21.39
CA ALA A 147 2.68 -1.49 21.31
C ALA A 147 2.71 -2.86 22.00
N GLY A 148 3.30 -3.86 21.32
CA GLY A 148 3.29 -5.27 21.73
C GLY A 148 2.15 -6.10 21.13
N ASP A 149 1.09 -5.47 20.60
CA ASP A 149 0.04 -6.20 19.89
C ASP A 149 0.56 -6.84 18.60
N THR A 150 -0.22 -7.78 18.08
CA THR A 150 0.03 -8.39 16.78
C THR A 150 -1.09 -8.03 15.81
N LEU A 151 -0.73 -7.46 14.66
CA LEU A 151 -1.65 -7.24 13.54
C LEU A 151 -1.34 -8.26 12.44
N SER A 152 -2.31 -9.10 12.07
CA SER A 152 -2.14 -10.14 11.06
C SER A 152 -3.24 -10.11 10.01
N GLY A 153 -2.91 -10.56 8.80
CA GLY A 153 -3.83 -10.63 7.67
C GLY A 153 -3.10 -11.10 6.41
N THR A 154 -3.72 -10.87 5.25
CA THR A 154 -3.13 -11.21 3.95
C THR A 154 -3.40 -10.06 2.99
N ALA A 155 -2.36 -9.57 2.32
CA ALA A 155 -2.52 -8.67 1.18
C ALA A 155 -2.60 -9.52 -0.10
N VAL A 156 -3.65 -9.34 -0.91
CA VAL A 156 -3.88 -10.13 -2.13
C VAL A 156 -3.79 -9.22 -3.36
N LEU A 157 -2.76 -9.40 -4.17
CA LEU A 157 -2.59 -8.70 -5.44
C LEU A 157 -3.12 -9.61 -6.56
N MET A 158 -4.17 -9.17 -7.25
CA MET A 158 -4.75 -9.90 -8.38
C MET A 158 -4.53 -9.12 -9.67
N ALA A 159 -3.93 -9.78 -10.65
CA ALA A 159 -3.83 -9.25 -12.00
C ALA A 159 -5.23 -9.02 -12.57
N ASN A 160 -5.44 -7.84 -13.17
CA ASN A 160 -6.71 -7.48 -13.76
C ASN A 160 -6.54 -7.31 -15.28
N LYS A 161 -7.66 -7.32 -16.02
CA LYS A 161 -7.66 -7.19 -17.49
C LYS A 161 -7.33 -5.77 -17.99
N ARG A 162 -7.17 -4.80 -17.09
CA ARG A 162 -6.88 -3.41 -17.43
C ARG A 162 -5.37 -3.21 -17.32
N TYR A 163 -4.71 -3.09 -18.47
CA TYR A 163 -3.29 -2.75 -18.54
C TYR A 163 -2.96 -1.38 -17.88
N ASP A 164 -3.98 -0.56 -17.61
CA ASP A 164 -3.91 0.75 -16.95
C ASP A 164 -5.14 1.00 -16.06
N ALA A 165 -5.18 0.55 -14.79
CA ALA A 165 -6.03 1.18 -13.77
C ALA A 165 -5.76 0.68 -12.34
N LYS A 166 -5.45 1.67 -11.49
CA LYS A 166 -5.28 1.71 -10.04
C LYS A 166 -6.46 1.13 -9.24
N ARG A 167 -6.68 -0.18 -9.25
CA ARG A 167 -7.60 -0.84 -8.30
C ARG A 167 -6.92 -2.07 -7.70
N TYR A 168 -6.54 -1.96 -6.44
CA TYR A 168 -6.05 -3.06 -5.62
C TYR A 168 -7.13 -3.39 -4.58
N VAL A 169 -7.40 -4.67 -4.38
CA VAL A 169 -8.31 -5.14 -3.33
C VAL A 169 -7.41 -5.50 -2.15
N LEU A 170 -7.44 -4.68 -1.09
CA LEU A 170 -6.88 -5.07 0.21
C LEU A 170 -7.85 -6.00 0.94
#